data_AF-A0A8T3Z5S1-F1
#
_entry.id   AF-A0A8T3Z5S1-F1
#
_cell.length_a   1.000
_cell.length_b   1.000
_cell.length_c   1.000
_cell.angle_alpha   90.00
_cell.angle_beta   90.00
_cell.angle_gamma   90.00
#
_symmetry.space_group_name_H-M   'P 1'
#
loop_
_entity.id
_entity.type
_entity.pdbx_description
1 polymer ?
#
loop_
_entity_poly.entity_id
_entity_poly.type
_entity_poly.pdbx_seq_one_letter_code
_entity_poly.pdbx_strand_id
1 'polypeptide(L)'
;MKKPDWNVWLKNKAECKAWYDYYRKHGMLRKTTFEPETYLKKATHNLDFSNWVLGKHAKEIPETFGTQTFYGWVIVGYYYTVYHASLALIASKDIESKSHVATLSAIILFFYHEQKISKEDVLLVAESIGTTITKDDIEIIIDSKSLRERASYNVGYEFDTALVRRAQNNAVQFLRKARAVLEKR
;
A
#
# COMPACT_ATOMS: atom_id res chain seq x y z
N MET A 1 -8.43 -18.20 17.56
CA MET A 1 -7.86 -18.12 16.20
C MET A 1 -6.44 -17.58 16.32
N LYS A 2 -5.44 -18.15 15.63
CA LYS A 2 -4.06 -17.62 15.66
C LYS A 2 -4.04 -16.18 15.14
N LYS A 3 -3.00 -15.39 15.46
CA LYS A 3 -2.82 -14.05 14.90
C LYS A 3 -2.56 -14.16 13.38
N PRO A 4 -3.08 -13.23 12.56
CA PRO A 4 -2.81 -13.24 11.13
C PRO A 4 -1.32 -12.96 10.87
N ASP A 5 -0.68 -13.81 10.06
CA ASP A 5 0.70 -13.65 9.60
C ASP A 5 0.80 -13.85 8.09
N TRP A 6 1.03 -12.75 7.38
CA TRP A 6 1.10 -12.74 5.93
C TRP A 6 2.35 -13.43 5.37
N ASN A 7 3.43 -13.55 6.15
CA ASN A 7 4.62 -14.30 5.73
C ASN A 7 4.29 -15.79 5.58
N VAL A 8 3.44 -16.31 6.46
CA VAL A 8 2.93 -17.68 6.35
C VAL A 8 2.01 -17.81 5.14
N TRP A 9 1.18 -16.80 4.85
CA TRP A 9 0.30 -16.79 3.68
C TRP A 9 1.04 -16.88 2.34
N LEU A 10 2.25 -16.32 2.25
CA LEU A 10 3.11 -16.47 1.06
C LEU A 10 3.51 -17.93 0.82
N LYS A 11 3.78 -18.69 1.89
CA LYS A 11 4.25 -20.08 1.82
C LYS A 11 3.10 -21.09 1.76
N ASN A 12 1.95 -20.73 2.33
CA ASN A 12 0.81 -21.62 2.50
C ASN A 12 -0.46 -21.00 1.93
N LYS A 13 -0.79 -21.36 0.68
CA LYS A 13 -2.00 -20.90 -0.02
C LYS A 13 -3.29 -21.30 0.71
N ALA A 14 -3.34 -22.47 1.33
CA ALA A 14 -4.52 -22.94 2.05
C ALA A 14 -4.80 -22.08 3.29
N GLU A 15 -3.75 -21.71 4.03
CA GLU A 15 -3.87 -20.80 5.17
C GLU A 15 -4.23 -19.38 4.74
N CYS A 16 -3.63 -18.87 3.66
CA CYS A 16 -4.04 -17.60 3.06
C CYS A 16 -5.54 -17.60 2.70
N LYS A 17 -6.03 -18.69 2.11
CA LYS A 17 -7.43 -18.86 1.75
C LYS A 17 -8.33 -18.90 2.99
N ALA A 18 -7.93 -19.60 4.05
CA ALA A 18 -8.69 -19.65 5.30
C ALA A 18 -8.88 -18.25 5.91
N TRP A 19 -7.84 -17.41 5.90
CA TRP A 19 -7.93 -16.02 6.34
C TRP A 19 -8.76 -15.15 5.42
N TYR A 20 -8.61 -15.29 4.10
CA TYR A 20 -9.47 -14.63 3.12
C TYR A 20 -10.95 -14.94 3.36
N ASP A 21 -11.30 -16.23 3.54
CA ASP A 21 -12.67 -16.67 3.82
C ASP A 21 -13.18 -16.12 5.15
N TYR A 22 -12.33 -16.07 6.18
CA TYR A 22 -12.63 -15.41 7.44
C TYR A 22 -12.98 -13.93 7.24
N TYR A 23 -12.15 -13.17 6.51
CA TYR A 23 -12.39 -11.75 6.26
C TYR A 23 -13.66 -11.51 5.44
N ARG A 24 -13.96 -12.41 4.48
CA ARG A 24 -15.21 -12.37 3.72
C ARG A 24 -16.43 -12.65 4.60
N LYS A 25 -16.37 -13.67 5.46
CA LYS A 25 -17.45 -14.02 6.40
C LYS A 25 -17.78 -12.87 7.36
N HIS A 26 -16.78 -12.09 7.76
CA HIS A 26 -16.94 -10.96 8.68
C HIS A 26 -17.13 -9.61 7.96
N GLY A 27 -17.39 -9.60 6.65
CA GLY A 27 -17.74 -8.39 5.90
C GLY A 27 -16.57 -7.42 5.67
N MET A 28 -15.33 -7.83 5.96
CA MET A 28 -14.12 -7.03 5.70
C MET A 28 -13.73 -7.06 4.21
N LEU A 29 -14.08 -8.16 3.53
CA LEU A 29 -14.08 -8.30 2.08
C LEU A 29 -15.52 -8.51 1.60
N ARG A 30 -15.93 -7.77 0.57
CA ARG A 30 -17.28 -7.85 0.02
C ARG A 30 -17.24 -7.80 -1.50
N LYS A 31 -18.38 -8.04 -2.14
CA LYS A 31 -18.53 -7.80 -3.57
C LYS A 31 -18.37 -6.30 -3.87
N THR A 32 -17.52 -5.95 -4.81
CA THR A 32 -17.32 -4.55 -5.22
C THR A 32 -18.50 -4.05 -6.04
N THR A 33 -18.80 -2.75 -5.93
CA THR A 33 -19.67 -2.03 -6.88
C THR A 33 -18.87 -1.09 -7.79
N PHE A 34 -17.54 -1.05 -7.62
CA PHE A 34 -16.64 -0.18 -8.36
C PHE A 34 -15.77 -0.98 -9.31
N GLU A 35 -15.63 -0.45 -10.53
CA GLU A 35 -14.69 -0.96 -11.53
C GLU A 35 -13.23 -0.71 -11.11
N PRO A 36 -12.28 -1.59 -11.51
CA PRO A 36 -10.85 -1.41 -11.24
C PRO A 36 -10.33 -0.01 -11.61
N GLU A 37 -10.82 0.57 -12.71
CA GLU A 37 -10.40 1.88 -13.20
C GLU A 37 -10.73 3.02 -12.22
N THR A 38 -11.81 2.89 -11.45
CA THR A 38 -12.16 3.87 -10.42
C THR A 38 -11.08 3.96 -9.35
N TYR A 39 -10.54 2.81 -8.94
CA TYR A 39 -9.46 2.73 -7.97
C TYR A 39 -8.11 3.18 -8.57
N LEU A 40 -7.82 2.84 -9.84
CA LEU A 40 -6.63 3.34 -10.53
C LEU A 40 -6.62 4.86 -10.66
N LYS A 41 -7.76 5.46 -10.99
CA LYS A 41 -7.92 6.92 -11.01
C LYS A 41 -7.61 7.53 -9.66
N LYS A 42 -8.15 6.96 -8.57
CA LYS A 42 -7.85 7.43 -7.20
C LYS A 42 -6.37 7.27 -6.84
N ALA A 43 -5.75 6.15 -7.20
CA ALA A 43 -4.32 5.93 -6.99
C ALA A 43 -3.46 6.97 -7.73
N THR A 44 -3.86 7.30 -8.96
CA THR A 44 -3.22 8.31 -9.82
C THR A 44 -3.34 9.71 -9.20
N HIS A 45 -4.54 10.10 -8.76
CA HIS A 45 -4.73 11.39 -8.09
C HIS A 45 -3.85 11.53 -6.83
N ASN A 46 -3.75 10.48 -6.01
CA ASN A 46 -2.88 10.50 -4.83
C ASN A 46 -1.40 10.66 -5.22
N LEU A 47 -0.98 10.01 -6.31
CA LEU A 47 0.40 10.09 -6.81
C LEU A 47 0.71 11.49 -7.31
N ASP A 48 -0.17 12.05 -8.16
CA ASP A 48 0.01 13.35 -8.77
C ASP A 48 0.03 14.46 -7.73
N PHE A 49 -0.90 14.42 -6.76
CA PHE A 49 -0.91 15.36 -5.65
C PHE A 49 0.38 15.29 -4.82
N SER A 50 0.84 14.08 -4.49
CA SER A 50 2.07 13.89 -3.70
C SER A 50 3.31 14.38 -4.45
N ASN A 51 3.39 14.11 -5.75
CA ASN A 51 4.45 14.60 -6.62
C ASN A 51 4.44 16.12 -6.73
N TRP A 52 3.26 16.72 -6.83
CA TRP A 52 3.10 18.17 -6.84
C TRP A 52 3.62 18.77 -5.54
N VAL A 53 3.15 18.29 -4.37
CA VAL A 53 3.64 18.76 -3.06
C VAL A 53 5.16 18.58 -2.94
N LEU A 54 5.71 17.43 -3.36
CA LEU A 54 7.15 17.18 -3.35
C LEU A 54 7.91 18.18 -4.23
N GLY A 55 7.40 18.48 -5.43
CA GLY A 55 8.00 19.48 -6.33
C GLY A 55 8.02 20.88 -5.73
N LYS A 56 6.97 21.26 -5.00
CA LYS A 56 6.87 22.58 -4.33
C LYS A 56 7.90 22.79 -3.23
N HIS A 57 8.51 21.72 -2.68
CA HIS A 57 9.59 21.83 -1.71
C HIS A 57 10.88 22.42 -2.28
N ALA A 58 11.04 22.46 -3.60
CA ALA A 58 12.22 23.06 -4.23
C ALA A 58 12.26 24.59 -4.09
N LYS A 59 11.10 25.25 -3.92
CA LYS A 59 11.02 26.71 -3.91
C LYS A 59 9.84 27.25 -3.09
N GLU A 60 8.62 26.95 -3.51
CA GLU A 60 7.40 27.60 -2.98
C GLU A 60 7.11 27.29 -1.51
N ILE A 61 7.37 26.06 -1.06
CA ILE A 61 7.17 25.69 0.35
C ILE A 61 8.17 26.41 1.26
N PRO A 62 9.49 26.42 0.96
CA PRO A 62 10.42 27.25 1.73
C PRO A 62 10.09 28.75 1.73
N GLU A 63 9.66 29.30 0.59
CA GLU A 63 9.25 30.71 0.49
C GLU A 63 8.04 31.05 1.37
N THR A 64 7.10 30.11 1.52
CA THR A 64 5.84 30.34 2.26
C THR A 64 5.92 29.91 3.72
N PHE A 65 6.62 28.81 4.01
CA PHE A 65 6.59 28.10 5.28
C PHE A 65 7.99 27.93 5.92
N GLY A 66 9.04 28.52 5.36
CA GLY A 66 10.39 28.50 5.93
C GLY A 66 11.02 27.12 5.92
N THR A 67 11.45 26.62 7.08
CA THR A 67 12.13 25.32 7.20
C THR A 67 11.17 24.13 7.27
N GLN A 68 9.85 24.37 7.23
CA GLN A 68 8.85 23.31 7.33
C GLN A 68 8.94 22.34 6.15
N THR A 69 8.92 21.04 6.45
CA THR A 69 8.85 19.99 5.43
C THR A 69 7.55 19.21 5.58
N PHE A 70 6.75 19.14 4.53
CA PHE A 70 5.50 18.38 4.49
C PHE A 70 5.72 16.95 3.97
N TYR A 71 6.93 16.43 4.12
CA TYR A 71 7.33 15.12 3.59
C TYR A 71 6.55 13.95 4.20
N GLY A 72 6.11 14.05 5.46
CA GLY A 72 5.19 13.06 6.04
C GLY A 72 3.90 12.93 5.22
N TRP A 73 3.29 14.05 4.82
CA TRP A 73 2.09 14.05 3.98
C TRP A 73 2.33 13.52 2.57
N VAL A 74 3.50 13.82 2.00
CA VAL A 74 3.92 13.25 0.70
C VAL A 74 4.02 11.73 0.78
N ILE A 75 4.64 11.20 1.83
CA ILE A 75 4.76 9.75 2.08
C ILE A 75 3.37 9.10 2.25
N VAL A 76 2.46 9.74 2.99
CA VAL A 76 1.08 9.27 3.16
C VAL A 76 0.35 9.19 1.82
N GLY A 77 0.56 10.16 0.92
CA GLY A 77 -0.05 10.13 -0.39
C GLY A 77 0.49 9.00 -1.29
N TYR A 78 1.82 8.76 -1.30
CA TYR A 78 2.42 7.61 -1.98
C TYR A 78 1.93 6.27 -1.41
N TYR A 79 1.75 6.21 -0.09
CA TYR A 79 1.11 5.09 0.57
C TYR A 79 -0.28 4.81 0.00
N TYR A 80 -1.14 5.82 -0.07
CA TYR A 80 -2.49 5.65 -0.61
C TYR A 80 -2.51 5.39 -2.11
N THR A 81 -1.46 5.76 -2.86
CA THR A 81 -1.27 5.30 -4.24
C THR A 81 -1.14 3.78 -4.30
N VAL A 82 -0.24 3.18 -3.50
CA VAL A 82 -0.05 1.72 -3.46
C VAL A 82 -1.30 1.00 -2.98
N TYR A 83 -1.95 1.53 -1.94
CA TYR A 83 -3.18 0.95 -1.40
C TYR A 83 -4.31 0.95 -2.43
N HIS A 84 -4.58 2.08 -3.11
CA HIS A 84 -5.63 2.13 -4.12
C HIS A 84 -5.28 1.32 -5.38
N ALA A 85 -4.01 1.22 -5.76
CA ALA A 85 -3.57 0.29 -6.81
C ALA A 85 -3.86 -1.17 -6.41
N SER A 86 -3.67 -1.53 -5.14
CA SER A 86 -4.04 -2.85 -4.61
C SER A 86 -5.54 -3.08 -4.62
N LEU A 87 -6.34 -2.06 -4.29
CA LEU A 87 -7.80 -2.12 -4.39
C LEU A 87 -8.25 -2.34 -5.85
N ALA A 88 -7.60 -1.71 -6.82
CA ALA A 88 -7.89 -1.94 -8.24
C ALA A 88 -7.66 -3.42 -8.64
N LEU A 89 -6.59 -4.05 -8.15
CA LEU A 89 -6.30 -5.47 -8.35
C LEU A 89 -7.34 -6.38 -7.69
N ILE A 90 -7.82 -6.10 -6.49
CA ILE A 90 -8.84 -6.99 -5.90
C ILE A 90 -10.25 -6.73 -6.48
N ALA A 91 -10.55 -5.49 -6.89
CA ALA A 91 -11.80 -5.14 -7.57
C ALA A 91 -11.98 -5.90 -8.87
N SER A 92 -10.87 -6.18 -9.54
CA SER A 92 -10.86 -6.98 -10.75
C SER A 92 -11.37 -8.42 -10.51
N LYS A 93 -11.22 -8.94 -9.30
CA LYS A 93 -11.75 -10.24 -8.86
C LYS A 93 -13.14 -10.12 -8.23
N ASP A 94 -13.86 -9.01 -8.50
CA ASP A 94 -15.18 -8.68 -7.95
C ASP A 94 -15.17 -8.45 -6.43
N ILE A 95 -14.07 -7.94 -5.88
CA ILE A 95 -13.86 -7.79 -4.42
C ILE A 95 -13.54 -6.35 -4.05
N GLU A 96 -14.26 -5.79 -3.07
CA GLU A 96 -13.86 -4.58 -2.34
C GLU A 96 -13.34 -4.93 -0.93
N SER A 97 -12.51 -4.04 -0.38
CA SER A 97 -12.00 -4.17 0.97
C SER A 97 -12.03 -2.82 1.69
N LYS A 98 -12.38 -2.85 2.98
CA LYS A 98 -12.21 -1.72 3.90
C LYS A 98 -11.12 -1.96 4.94
N SER A 99 -10.39 -3.08 4.83
CA SER A 99 -9.36 -3.48 5.77
C SER A 99 -8.05 -3.73 5.05
N HIS A 100 -6.99 -3.06 5.50
CA HIS A 100 -5.64 -3.22 4.99
C HIS A 100 -5.18 -4.68 5.02
N VAL A 101 -5.30 -5.37 6.15
CA VAL A 101 -4.89 -6.79 6.26
C VAL A 101 -5.75 -7.72 5.39
N ALA A 102 -7.04 -7.42 5.23
CA ALA A 102 -7.91 -8.20 4.34
C ALA A 102 -7.54 -8.00 2.87
N THR A 103 -7.21 -6.76 2.46
CA THR A 103 -6.68 -6.44 1.13
C THR A 103 -5.41 -7.25 0.85
N LEU A 104 -4.47 -7.29 1.80
CA LEU A 104 -3.23 -8.07 1.66
C LEU A 104 -3.52 -9.56 1.44
N SER A 105 -4.45 -10.15 2.20
CA SER A 105 -4.81 -11.56 2.03
C SER A 105 -5.38 -11.86 0.63
N ALA A 106 -6.20 -10.96 0.08
CA ALA A 106 -6.76 -11.11 -1.26
C ALA A 106 -5.69 -10.92 -2.35
N ILE A 107 -4.79 -9.96 -2.17
CA ILE A 107 -3.64 -9.74 -3.06
C ILE A 107 -2.76 -10.99 -3.12
N ILE A 108 -2.40 -11.55 -1.96
CA ILE A 108 -1.57 -12.76 -1.91
C ILE A 108 -2.29 -13.94 -2.56
N LEU A 109 -3.56 -14.15 -2.23
CA LEU A 109 -4.33 -15.28 -2.73
C LEU A 109 -4.52 -15.28 -4.25
N PHE A 110 -4.85 -14.12 -4.83
CA PHE A 110 -5.26 -14.03 -6.24
C PHE A 110 -4.20 -13.48 -7.19
N PHE A 111 -3.12 -12.89 -6.69
CA PHE A 111 -2.09 -12.30 -7.54
C PHE A 111 -0.72 -12.88 -7.29
N TYR A 112 -0.31 -13.07 -6.03
CA TYR A 112 0.98 -13.68 -5.73
C TYR A 112 0.98 -15.19 -6.02
N HIS A 113 -0.01 -15.92 -5.49
CA HIS A 113 -0.15 -17.37 -5.76
C HIS A 113 -0.52 -17.70 -7.21
N GLU A 114 -0.98 -16.70 -7.97
CA GLU A 114 -1.18 -16.79 -9.44
C GLU A 114 0.05 -16.30 -10.24
N GLN A 115 1.17 -15.97 -9.56
CA GLN A 115 2.43 -15.48 -10.16
C GLN A 115 2.29 -14.20 -11.02
N LYS A 116 1.27 -13.38 -10.74
CA LYS A 116 1.03 -12.09 -11.44
C LYS A 116 1.83 -10.94 -10.85
N ILE A 117 2.21 -11.06 -9.58
CA ILE A 117 3.06 -10.12 -8.85
C ILE A 117 4.16 -10.88 -8.12
N SER A 118 5.28 -10.22 -7.83
CA SER A 118 6.41 -10.83 -7.12
C SER A 118 6.25 -10.77 -5.59
N LYS A 119 7.19 -11.35 -4.86
CA LYS A 119 7.24 -11.23 -3.40
C LYS A 119 7.52 -9.79 -2.97
N GLU A 120 8.35 -9.09 -3.72
CA GLU A 120 8.70 -7.68 -3.51
C GLU A 120 7.47 -6.79 -3.68
N ASP A 121 6.63 -7.07 -4.68
CA ASP A 121 5.33 -6.39 -4.83
C ASP A 121 4.44 -6.61 -3.60
N VAL A 122 4.38 -7.83 -3.06
CA VAL A 122 3.62 -8.12 -1.83
C VAL A 122 4.21 -7.39 -0.62
N LEU A 123 5.54 -7.33 -0.50
CA LEU A 123 6.23 -6.59 0.56
C LEU A 123 5.83 -5.12 0.52
N LEU A 124 5.85 -4.48 -0.65
CA LEU A 124 5.41 -3.10 -0.81
C LEU A 124 3.96 -2.89 -0.34
N VAL A 125 3.07 -3.81 -0.69
CA VAL A 125 1.67 -3.77 -0.26
C VAL A 125 1.56 -3.97 1.25
N ALA A 126 2.26 -4.95 1.82
CA ALA A 126 2.25 -5.24 3.26
C ALA A 126 2.83 -4.08 4.10
N GLU A 127 3.91 -3.46 3.62
CA GLU A 127 4.54 -2.28 4.21
C GLU A 127 3.61 -1.08 4.18
N SER A 128 2.89 -0.88 3.07
CA SER A 128 1.86 0.15 2.97
C SER A 128 0.78 -0.08 4.05
N ILE A 129 0.31 -1.31 4.22
CA ILE A 129 -0.83 -1.76 5.04
C ILE A 129 -0.55 -1.82 6.56
N GLY A 130 0.70 -1.60 6.98
CA GLY A 130 1.26 -1.98 8.27
C GLY A 130 0.83 -1.19 9.51
N THR A 131 -0.48 -1.08 9.81
CA THR A 131 -0.98 -0.65 11.13
C THR A 131 -1.47 -1.79 12.04
N THR A 132 -1.13 -3.05 11.75
CA THR A 132 -1.63 -4.17 12.58
C THR A 132 -0.71 -5.40 12.68
N ILE A 133 0.53 -5.34 12.20
CA ILE A 133 1.45 -6.49 12.28
C ILE A 133 2.53 -6.12 13.29
N THR A 134 2.56 -6.82 14.43
CA THR A 134 3.43 -6.54 15.58
C THR A 134 4.93 -6.56 15.26
N LYS A 135 5.71 -6.03 16.21
CA LYS A 135 7.10 -5.54 16.15
C LYS A 135 8.20 -6.59 16.01
N ASP A 136 7.90 -7.89 16.04
CA ASP A 136 8.92 -8.88 16.46
C ASP A 136 9.69 -9.61 15.36
N ASP A 137 9.33 -9.51 14.09
CA ASP A 137 9.96 -10.38 13.06
C ASP A 137 10.60 -9.65 11.91
N ILE A 138 11.29 -8.52 12.14
CA ILE A 138 11.97 -7.91 11.01
C ILE A 138 13.23 -7.09 11.23
N GLU A 139 14.37 -7.78 11.13
CA GLU A 139 15.68 -7.15 10.91
C GLU A 139 15.88 -6.67 9.45
N ILE A 140 14.93 -6.94 8.54
CA ILE A 140 14.95 -6.52 7.12
C ILE A 140 13.83 -5.51 6.73
N ILE A 141 12.75 -5.34 7.52
CA ILE A 141 11.62 -4.40 7.27
C ILE A 141 11.70 -3.19 8.24
N ILE A 142 12.91 -2.78 8.62
CA ILE A 142 13.10 -1.67 9.57
C ILE A 142 12.71 -0.31 8.95
N ASP A 143 12.71 -0.17 7.61
CA ASP A 143 12.71 1.16 7.01
C ASP A 143 11.33 1.76 6.69
N SER A 144 10.33 0.94 6.32
CA SER A 144 9.08 1.45 5.71
C SER A 144 7.80 1.19 6.51
N LYS A 145 7.71 0.07 7.24
CA LYS A 145 6.56 -0.25 8.13
C LYS A 145 6.39 0.79 9.25
N SER A 146 7.48 1.48 9.57
CA SER A 146 7.54 2.63 10.45
C SER A 146 7.23 3.96 9.74
N LEU A 147 7.30 4.07 8.42
CA LEU A 147 7.33 5.37 7.71
C LEU A 147 5.96 6.05 7.65
N ARG A 148 4.89 5.35 7.25
CA ARG A 148 3.52 5.91 7.23
C ARG A 148 3.00 6.19 8.63
N GLU A 149 3.26 5.28 9.57
CA GLU A 149 2.86 5.46 10.98
C GLU A 149 3.62 6.63 11.61
N ARG A 150 4.94 6.72 11.42
CA ARG A 150 5.73 7.90 11.82
C ARG A 150 5.21 9.17 11.16
N ALA A 151 4.86 9.13 9.88
CA ALA A 151 4.40 10.30 9.14
C ALA A 151 3.02 10.78 9.60
N SER A 152 2.15 9.87 10.03
CA SER A 152 0.78 10.19 10.42
C SER A 152 0.63 10.49 11.90
N TYR A 153 1.51 9.96 12.76
CA TYR A 153 1.30 9.95 14.21
C TYR A 153 2.52 10.36 15.05
N ASN A 154 3.73 10.42 14.50
CA ASN A 154 4.91 10.84 15.26
C ASN A 154 5.17 12.34 15.09
N VAL A 155 5.05 13.08 16.19
CA VAL A 155 5.14 14.55 16.21
C VAL A 155 6.58 15.08 16.04
N GLY A 156 7.61 14.23 16.22
CA GLY A 156 9.01 14.65 16.22
C GLY A 156 9.91 14.02 15.15
N TYR A 157 9.37 13.32 14.16
CA TYR A 157 10.19 12.66 13.13
C TYR A 157 10.30 13.51 11.86
N GLU A 158 11.51 13.98 11.56
CA GLU A 158 11.83 14.61 10.28
C GLU A 158 12.14 13.54 9.24
N PHE A 159 11.44 13.60 8.10
CA PHE A 159 11.73 12.72 6.97
C PHE A 159 12.81 13.34 6.11
N ASP A 160 13.81 12.55 5.72
CA ASP A 160 14.76 12.99 4.71
C ASP A 160 14.20 12.80 3.29
N THR A 161 14.78 13.52 2.34
CA THR A 161 14.40 13.47 0.93
C THR A 161 14.63 12.08 0.31
N ALA A 162 15.61 11.31 0.77
CA ALA A 162 15.90 9.98 0.22
C ALA A 162 14.76 8.99 0.51
N LEU A 163 14.21 9.01 1.73
CA LEU A 163 13.04 8.23 2.13
C LEU A 163 11.82 8.58 1.28
N VAL A 164 11.57 9.87 1.06
CA VAL A 164 10.45 10.34 0.23
C VAL A 164 10.61 9.87 -1.22
N ARG A 165 11.83 9.94 -1.78
CA ARG A 165 12.11 9.47 -3.15
C ARG A 165 11.99 7.95 -3.28
N ARG A 166 12.38 7.17 -2.27
CA ARG A 166 12.13 5.73 -2.24
C ARG A 166 10.63 5.43 -2.27
N ALA A 167 9.84 6.11 -1.43
CA ALA A 167 8.38 5.97 -1.41
C ALA A 167 7.74 6.36 -2.76
N GLN A 168 8.21 7.44 -3.37
CA GLN A 168 7.78 7.87 -4.72
C GLN A 168 8.01 6.76 -5.75
N ASN A 169 9.24 6.24 -5.82
CA ASN A 169 9.62 5.23 -6.80
C ASN A 169 8.79 3.96 -6.62
N ASN A 170 8.60 3.50 -5.38
CA ASN A 170 7.80 2.33 -5.07
C ASN A 170 6.33 2.52 -5.50
N ALA A 171 5.74 3.69 -5.22
CA ALA A 171 4.38 4.00 -5.63
C ALA A 171 4.21 4.04 -7.16
N VAL A 172 5.15 4.66 -7.86
CA VAL A 172 5.15 4.71 -9.34
C VAL A 172 5.27 3.31 -9.94
N GLN A 173 6.23 2.52 -9.46
CA GLN A 173 6.48 1.18 -9.98
C GLN A 173 5.30 0.25 -9.75
N PHE A 174 4.74 0.24 -8.53
CA PHE A 174 3.61 -0.61 -8.20
C PHE A 174 2.33 -0.19 -8.93
N LEU A 175 2.04 1.11 -9.07
CA LEU A 175 0.90 1.58 -9.85
C LEU A 175 1.01 1.15 -11.32
N ARG A 176 2.19 1.29 -11.92
CA ARG A 176 2.45 0.83 -13.30
C ARG A 176 2.26 -0.69 -13.42
N LYS A 177 2.76 -1.46 -12.45
CA LYS A 177 2.59 -2.92 -12.40
C LYS A 177 1.11 -3.30 -12.32
N ALA A 178 0.34 -2.63 -11.44
CA ALA A 178 -1.08 -2.88 -11.29
C ALA A 178 -1.83 -2.64 -12.62
N ARG A 179 -1.55 -1.53 -13.32
CA ARG A 179 -2.09 -1.28 -14.67
C ARG A 179 -1.76 -2.40 -15.65
N ALA A 180 -0.49 -2.79 -15.73
CA ALA A 180 -0.05 -3.87 -16.64
C ALA A 180 -0.69 -5.23 -16.33
N VAL A 181 -1.00 -5.54 -15.06
CA VAL A 181 -1.74 -6.74 -14.67
C VAL A 181 -3.20 -6.67 -15.09
N LEU A 182 -3.80 -5.47 -15.07
CA LEU A 182 -5.20 -5.24 -15.41
C LEU A 182 -5.44 -5.18 -16.93
N GLU A 183 -4.47 -4.71 -17.71
CA GLU A 183 -4.53 -4.68 -19.18
C GLU A 183 -4.42 -6.08 -19.81
N LYS A 184 -3.82 -7.05 -19.12
CA LYS A 184 -3.66 -8.45 -19.57
C LYS A 184 -4.85 -9.35 -19.21
N ARG A 185 -6.03 -8.76 -18.97
CA ARG A 185 -7.23 -9.47 -18.53
C ARG A 185 -8.08 -10.00 -19.66
#